data_AF-A0A1V4S5H8-F1
#
_entry.id   AF-A0A1V4S5H8-F1
#
_cell.length_a   1.000
_cell.length_b   1.000
_cell.length_c   1.000
_cell.angle_alpha   90.00
_cell.angle_beta   90.00
_cell.angle_gamma   90.00
#
_symmetry.space_group_name_H-M   'P 1'
#
loop_
_entity.id
_entity.type
_entity.pdbx_description
1 polymer ?
#
loop_
_entity_poly.entity_id
_entity_poly.type
_entity_poly.pdbx_seq_one_letter_code
_entity_poly.pdbx_strand_id
1 'polypeptide(L)'
;MAKAPPDIENIYVGKERCKECHEETVVSWAKTAHARALDSLLRKGKEYDPQCLPCHVTGMNDKSHGGGFISLNLTPHMVNVQCEQCHGPGGLHAQDPENVSARLSGEQTCLNCHTRDTDPGFSYKKKQKTGIH
;
A
#
# COMPACT_ATOMS: atom_id res chain seq x y z
N MET A 1 25.62 -23.01 11.80
CA MET A 1 24.85 -21.77 11.60
C MET A 1 24.55 -21.67 10.11
N ALA A 2 23.36 -22.10 9.69
CA ALA A 2 23.01 -22.08 8.27
C ALA A 2 22.68 -20.63 7.89
N LYS A 3 23.51 -20.05 7.02
CA LYS A 3 23.26 -18.75 6.38
C LYS A 3 22.01 -18.91 5.51
N ALA A 4 21.02 -18.04 5.69
CA ALA A 4 19.81 -18.04 4.87
C ALA A 4 20.16 -17.90 3.37
N PRO A 5 19.35 -18.47 2.45
CA PRO A 5 19.64 -18.44 1.02
C PRO A 5 19.62 -17.01 0.45
N PRO A 6 20.24 -16.76 -0.72
CA PRO A 6 20.50 -15.39 -1.24
C PRO A 6 19.28 -14.58 -1.70
N ASP A 7 18.05 -15.10 -1.64
CA ASP A 7 16.90 -14.50 -2.32
C ASP A 7 15.73 -14.21 -1.37
N ILE A 8 15.97 -13.63 -0.18
CA ILE A 8 14.85 -13.11 0.62
C ILE A 8 14.37 -11.80 0.00
N GLU A 9 13.52 -11.94 -1.02
CA GLU A 9 12.87 -10.81 -1.66
C GLU A 9 11.90 -10.17 -0.66
N ASN A 10 12.03 -8.86 -0.45
CA ASN A 10 11.10 -8.13 0.39
C ASN A 10 9.77 -7.99 -0.36
N ILE A 11 8.82 -8.89 -0.10
CA ILE A 11 7.55 -8.98 -0.83
C ILE A 11 6.42 -8.20 -0.16
N TYR A 12 5.34 -7.97 -0.93
CA TYR A 12 4.07 -7.50 -0.40
C TYR A 12 3.34 -8.62 0.35
N VAL A 13 2.83 -8.32 1.55
CA VAL A 13 2.17 -9.29 2.44
C VAL A 13 0.72 -8.93 2.77
N GLY A 14 0.28 -7.72 2.41
CA GLY A 14 -1.08 -7.23 2.65
C GLY A 14 -1.35 -6.81 4.10
N LYS A 15 -2.38 -6.00 4.27
CA LYS A 15 -2.77 -5.40 5.56
C LYS A 15 -3.05 -6.40 6.67
N GLU A 16 -3.52 -7.62 6.35
CA GLU A 16 -3.86 -8.60 7.36
C GLU A 16 -2.60 -9.07 8.11
N ARG A 17 -1.46 -9.17 7.41
CA ARG A 17 -0.17 -9.44 8.06
C ARG A 17 0.25 -8.29 8.97
N CYS A 18 -0.01 -7.04 8.57
CA CYS A 18 0.27 -5.86 9.39
C CYS A 18 -0.63 -5.84 10.65
N LYS A 19 -1.89 -6.26 10.52
CA LYS A 19 -2.89 -6.25 11.60
C LYS A 19 -2.47 -7.10 12.79
N GLU A 20 -1.72 -8.18 12.56
CA GLU A 20 -1.26 -9.07 13.63
C GLU A 20 -0.45 -8.37 14.73
N CYS A 21 0.27 -7.28 14.39
CA CYS A 21 1.02 -6.47 15.35
C CYS A 21 0.54 -5.01 15.44
N HIS A 22 -0.17 -4.50 14.43
CA HIS A 22 -0.61 -3.10 14.31
C HIS A 22 -2.13 -2.97 14.17
N GLU A 23 -2.89 -3.68 15.00
CA GLU A 23 -4.35 -3.73 14.91
C GLU A 23 -5.00 -2.34 14.97
N GLU A 24 -4.64 -1.50 15.95
CA GLU A 24 -5.21 -0.16 16.10
C GLU A 24 -4.97 0.72 14.88
N THR A 25 -3.76 0.65 14.30
CA THR A 25 -3.41 1.37 13.07
C THR A 25 -4.21 0.86 11.89
N VAL A 26 -4.40 -0.45 11.74
CA VAL A 26 -5.22 -1.00 10.65
C VAL A 26 -6.69 -0.60 10.82
N VAL A 27 -7.21 -0.56 12.04
CA VAL A 27 -8.58 -0.10 12.35
C VAL A 27 -8.77 1.37 12.02
N SER A 28 -7.77 2.21 12.28
CA SER A 28 -7.84 3.64 11.96
C SER A 28 -7.66 3.88 10.46
N TRP A 29 -6.73 3.19 9.79
CA TRP A 29 -6.59 3.16 8.33
C TRP A 29 -7.91 2.77 7.64
N ALA A 30 -8.63 1.77 8.16
CA ALA A 30 -9.87 1.28 7.56
C ALA A 30 -10.99 2.34 7.46
N LYS A 31 -10.90 3.43 8.23
CA LYS A 31 -11.86 4.55 8.19
C LYS A 31 -11.54 5.57 7.10
N THR A 32 -10.35 5.51 6.50
CA THR A 32 -9.86 6.49 5.54
C THR A 32 -10.48 6.31 4.14
N ALA A 33 -10.21 7.26 3.25
CA ALA A 33 -10.55 7.13 1.83
C ALA A 33 -9.66 6.09 1.13
N HIS A 34 -8.40 5.93 1.57
CA HIS A 34 -7.46 4.97 1.01
C HIS A 34 -7.95 3.53 1.15
N ALA A 35 -8.57 3.18 2.29
CA ALA A 35 -9.18 1.88 2.52
C ALA A 35 -10.40 1.57 1.64
N ARG A 36 -10.89 2.55 0.88
CA ARG A 36 -12.03 2.46 -0.04
C ARG A 36 -11.69 2.99 -1.44
N ALA A 37 -10.40 3.03 -1.78
CA ALA A 37 -9.94 3.64 -3.02
C ALA A 37 -10.58 2.96 -4.24
N LEU A 38 -10.63 1.62 -4.27
CA LEU A 38 -11.17 0.87 -5.40
C LEU A 38 -12.67 1.15 -5.64
N ASP A 39 -13.44 1.42 -4.58
CA ASP A 39 -14.88 1.72 -4.69
C ASP A 39 -15.14 2.91 -5.63
N SER A 40 -14.22 3.87 -5.67
CA SER A 40 -14.34 5.02 -6.57
C SER A 40 -14.19 4.66 -8.05
N LEU A 41 -13.44 3.59 -8.36
CA LEU A 41 -13.31 3.06 -9.71
C LEU A 41 -14.52 2.21 -10.08
N LEU A 42 -14.99 1.36 -9.16
CA LEU A 42 -16.19 0.54 -9.36
C LEU A 42 -17.41 1.39 -9.71
N ARG A 43 -17.61 2.51 -9.00
CA ARG A 43 -18.72 3.45 -9.31
C ARG A 43 -18.62 4.09 -10.69
N LYS A 44 -17.43 4.10 -11.31
CA LYS A 44 -17.16 4.70 -12.61
C LYS A 44 -16.96 3.66 -13.72
N GLY A 45 -17.05 2.35 -13.42
CA GLY A 45 -16.72 1.29 -14.37
C GLY A 45 -15.24 1.31 -14.80
N LYS A 46 -14.34 1.66 -13.88
CA LYS A 46 -12.90 1.85 -14.11
C LYS A 46 -12.02 0.89 -13.33
N GLU A 47 -12.61 -0.13 -12.70
CA GLU A 47 -11.93 -1.10 -11.84
C GLU A 47 -10.93 -2.01 -12.57
N TYR A 48 -10.92 -1.99 -13.91
CA TYR A 48 -9.94 -2.70 -14.75
C TYR A 48 -9.04 -1.75 -15.54
N ASP A 49 -9.14 -0.43 -15.32
CA ASP A 49 -8.36 0.56 -16.05
C ASP A 49 -6.91 0.58 -15.55
N PRO A 50 -5.92 0.18 -16.39
CA PRO A 50 -4.53 0.10 -15.98
C PRO A 50 -3.91 1.47 -15.67
N GLN A 51 -4.55 2.58 -16.07
CA GLN A 51 -4.11 3.93 -15.70
C GLN A 51 -4.59 4.32 -14.30
N CYS A 52 -5.67 3.71 -13.80
CA CYS A 52 -6.24 4.03 -12.50
C CYS A 52 -5.73 3.12 -11.38
N LEU A 53 -5.61 1.82 -11.67
CA LEU A 53 -5.28 0.81 -10.66
C LEU A 53 -3.99 1.08 -9.88
N PRO A 54 -2.87 1.56 -10.47
CA PRO A 54 -1.63 1.81 -9.71
C PRO A 54 -1.79 2.75 -8.50
N CYS A 55 -2.85 3.56 -8.46
CA CYS A 55 -3.16 4.47 -7.36
C CYS A 55 -4.35 4.05 -6.50
N HIS A 56 -5.00 2.93 -6.82
CA HIS A 56 -6.21 2.47 -6.15
C HIS A 56 -6.08 1.04 -5.58
N VAL A 57 -4.94 0.39 -5.78
CA VAL A 57 -4.60 -0.93 -5.22
C VAL A 57 -3.17 -0.91 -4.66
N THR A 58 -2.75 -1.99 -4.01
CA THR A 58 -1.43 -2.08 -3.37
C THR A 58 -0.47 -2.96 -4.16
N GLY A 59 0.75 -2.45 -4.40
CA GLY A 59 1.85 -3.23 -5.00
C GLY A 59 1.68 -3.56 -6.49
N MET A 60 0.80 -2.85 -7.20
CA MET A 60 0.67 -3.03 -8.65
C MET A 60 1.93 -2.52 -9.36
N ASN A 61 2.38 -3.27 -10.37
CA ASN A 61 3.55 -3.00 -11.20
C ASN A 61 4.92 -2.98 -10.50
N ASP A 62 4.99 -3.31 -9.20
CA ASP A 62 6.28 -3.46 -8.51
C ASP A 62 6.88 -4.84 -8.78
N LYS A 63 7.63 -4.95 -9.87
CA LYS A 63 8.29 -6.21 -10.27
C LYS A 63 9.54 -6.53 -9.44
N SER A 64 10.06 -5.57 -8.66
CA SER A 64 11.27 -5.77 -7.84
C SER A 64 11.00 -6.48 -6.51
N HIS A 65 9.74 -6.69 -6.18
CA HIS A 65 9.29 -7.20 -4.89
C HIS A 65 8.18 -8.27 -5.06
N GLY A 66 8.23 -9.03 -6.16
CA GLY A 66 7.21 -10.02 -6.54
C GLY A 66 5.82 -9.46 -6.92
N GLY A 67 5.58 -8.17 -6.74
CA GLY A 67 4.29 -7.51 -6.95
C GLY A 67 3.29 -7.76 -5.83
N GLY A 68 2.17 -7.04 -5.87
CA GLY A 68 1.04 -7.21 -4.95
C GLY A 68 -0.23 -7.52 -5.73
N PHE A 69 -0.99 -6.49 -6.07
CA PHE A 69 -2.22 -6.64 -6.83
C PHE A 69 -1.96 -7.06 -8.29
N ILE A 70 -2.61 -8.16 -8.70
CA ILE A 70 -2.65 -8.68 -10.08
C ILE A 70 -4.03 -8.46 -10.69
N SER A 71 -5.09 -8.91 -10.01
CA SER A 71 -6.48 -8.72 -10.42
C SER A 71 -7.43 -8.96 -9.25
N LEU A 72 -8.70 -8.56 -9.41
CA LEU A 72 -9.74 -8.84 -8.42
C LEU A 72 -9.96 -10.33 -8.18
N ASN A 73 -9.65 -11.19 -9.15
CA ASN A 73 -9.81 -12.64 -9.01
C ASN A 73 -8.60 -13.32 -8.36
N LEU A 74 -7.38 -12.85 -8.68
CA LEU A 74 -6.15 -13.51 -8.22
C LEU A 74 -5.67 -13.00 -6.86
N THR A 75 -5.81 -11.70 -6.62
CA THR A 75 -5.28 -11.05 -5.41
C THR A 75 -6.30 -10.07 -4.81
N PRO A 76 -7.52 -10.53 -4.49
CA PRO A 76 -8.58 -9.66 -3.95
C PRO A 76 -8.18 -9.01 -2.62
N HIS A 77 -7.26 -9.61 -1.87
CA HIS A 77 -6.76 -9.08 -0.60
C HIS A 77 -5.79 -7.90 -0.77
N MET A 78 -5.33 -7.60 -1.99
CA MET A 78 -4.42 -6.49 -2.31
C MET A 78 -5.13 -5.24 -2.85
N VAL A 79 -6.46 -5.23 -2.82
CA VAL A 79 -7.26 -4.06 -3.22
C VAL A 79 -7.08 -2.89 -2.25
N ASN A 80 -7.41 -1.69 -2.71
CA ASN A 80 -7.28 -0.44 -1.96
C ASN A 80 -5.82 -0.03 -1.71
N VAL A 81 -5.63 1.21 -1.26
CA VAL A 81 -4.31 1.76 -0.89
C VAL A 81 -4.03 1.35 0.55
N GLN A 82 -3.25 0.29 0.74
CA GLN A 82 -2.94 -0.29 2.05
C GLN A 82 -1.62 0.25 2.61
N CYS A 83 -1.20 -0.30 3.76
CA CYS A 83 0.02 0.05 4.48
C CYS A 83 1.23 0.10 3.55
N GLU A 84 1.40 -0.93 2.73
CA GLU A 84 2.60 -1.14 1.91
C GLU A 84 2.69 -0.21 0.68
N GLN A 85 1.59 0.44 0.31
CA GLN A 85 1.62 1.49 -0.72
C GLN A 85 2.36 2.73 -0.21
N CYS A 86 2.35 2.96 1.11
CA CYS A 86 3.08 4.04 1.78
C CYS A 86 4.41 3.55 2.37
N HIS A 87 4.40 2.38 3.00
CA HIS A 87 5.50 1.82 3.79
C HIS A 87 6.37 0.80 3.03
N GLY A 88 6.14 0.65 1.72
CA GLY A 88 6.83 -0.33 0.90
C GLY A 88 6.44 -1.78 1.24
N PRO A 89 7.02 -2.77 0.55
CA PRO A 89 6.77 -4.18 0.84
C PRO A 89 7.18 -4.50 2.29
N GLY A 90 6.31 -5.22 3.00
CA GLY A 90 6.46 -5.49 4.43
C GLY A 90 7.05 -6.86 4.77
N GLY A 91 7.38 -7.69 3.78
CA GLY A 91 7.78 -9.09 3.97
C GLY A 91 8.94 -9.30 4.94
N LEU A 92 10.02 -8.52 4.81
CA LEU A 92 11.17 -8.62 5.72
C LEU A 92 10.85 -8.07 7.12
N HIS A 93 10.15 -6.94 7.19
CA HIS A 93 9.72 -6.34 8.46
C HIS A 93 8.82 -7.30 9.24
N ALA A 94 7.88 -7.97 8.58
CA ALA A 94 6.96 -8.90 9.22
C ALA A 94 7.63 -10.21 9.68
N GLN A 95 8.84 -10.51 9.19
CA GLN A 95 9.65 -11.66 9.61
C GLN A 95 10.57 -11.31 10.78
N ASP A 96 11.14 -10.11 10.79
CA ASP A 96 12.10 -9.65 11.80
C ASP A 96 11.82 -8.19 12.22
N PRO A 97 10.69 -7.94 12.91
CA PRO A 97 10.23 -6.58 13.22
C PRO A 97 11.13 -5.84 14.21
N GLU A 98 11.96 -6.56 14.98
CA GLU A 98 12.89 -5.96 15.94
C GLU A 98 14.14 -5.37 15.26
N ASN A 99 14.57 -5.95 14.14
CA ASN A 99 15.80 -5.54 13.45
C ASN A 99 15.56 -4.90 12.07
N VAL A 100 14.38 -5.10 11.48
CA VAL A 100 14.00 -4.56 10.18
C VAL A 100 12.81 -3.62 10.35
N SER A 101 13.03 -2.31 10.21
CA SER A 101 11.95 -1.33 10.21
C SER A 101 11.22 -1.28 8.87
N ALA A 102 9.89 -1.10 8.91
CA ALA A 102 9.13 -0.71 7.72
C ALA A 102 9.62 0.64 7.18
N ARG A 103 9.47 0.87 5.86
CA ARG A 103 9.87 2.15 5.25
C ARG A 103 9.04 3.29 5.83
N LEU A 104 9.68 4.40 6.15
CA LEU A 104 8.96 5.63 6.48
C LEU A 104 8.44 6.29 5.20
N SER A 105 7.14 6.63 5.19
CA SER A 105 6.54 7.38 4.09
C SER A 105 6.91 8.86 4.18
N GLY A 106 7.23 9.49 3.05
CA GLY A 106 7.43 10.93 2.94
C GLY A 106 6.53 11.56 1.87
N GLU A 107 6.61 12.88 1.71
CA GLU A 107 5.80 13.64 0.74
C GLU A 107 5.82 13.03 -0.67
N GLN A 108 7.00 12.62 -1.13
CA GLN A 108 7.17 12.00 -2.44
C GLN A 108 6.34 10.72 -2.63
N THR A 109 6.10 9.96 -1.55
CA THR A 109 5.25 8.76 -1.61
C THR A 109 3.81 9.13 -1.95
N CYS A 110 3.30 10.22 -1.39
CA CYS A 110 1.95 10.71 -1.68
C CYS A 110 1.84 11.23 -3.12
N LEU A 111 2.89 11.91 -3.60
CA LEU A 111 2.96 12.50 -4.93
C LEU A 111 3.06 11.47 -6.06
N ASN A 112 3.29 10.19 -5.76
CA ASN A 112 3.19 9.11 -6.75
C ASN A 112 1.76 8.99 -7.32
N CYS A 113 0.76 9.40 -6.54
CA CYS A 113 -0.65 9.30 -6.92
C CYS A 113 -1.42 10.60 -6.83
N HIS A 114 -1.02 11.52 -5.96
CA HIS A 114 -1.60 12.84 -5.86
C HIS A 114 -0.77 13.86 -6.66
N THR A 115 -1.01 13.90 -7.96
CA THR A 115 -0.39 14.85 -8.88
C THR A 115 -1.39 15.94 -9.27
N ARG A 116 -0.94 16.91 -10.07
CA ARG A 116 -1.83 17.94 -10.62
C ARG A 116 -2.93 17.38 -11.51
N ASP A 117 -2.71 16.22 -12.13
CA ASP A 117 -3.65 15.63 -13.09
C ASP A 117 -4.66 14.71 -12.39
N THR A 118 -4.27 14.08 -11.28
CA THR A 118 -5.07 13.10 -10.56
C THR A 118 -5.77 13.66 -9.32
N ASP A 119 -5.15 14.62 -8.63
CA ASP A 119 -5.73 15.36 -7.50
C ASP A 119 -5.20 16.80 -7.44
N PRO A 120 -5.74 17.70 -8.29
CA PRO A 120 -5.28 19.10 -8.39
C PRO A 120 -5.34 19.88 -7.07
N GLY A 121 -6.18 19.44 -6.12
CA GLY A 121 -6.39 20.08 -4.83
C GLY A 121 -5.51 19.54 -3.71
N PHE A 122 -4.67 18.54 -3.98
CA PHE A 122 -3.86 17.88 -2.97
C PHE A 122 -2.84 18.83 -2.32
N SER A 123 -2.65 18.67 -1.02
CA SER A 123 -1.58 19.33 -0.28
C SER A 123 -1.12 18.43 0.86
N TYR A 124 0.11 17.92 0.74
CA TYR A 124 0.70 17.04 1.74
C TYR A 124 0.69 17.66 3.14
N LYS A 125 1.15 18.91 3.27
CA LYS A 125 1.15 19.64 4.56
C LYS A 125 -0.24 19.75 5.20
N LYS A 126 -1.31 19.87 4.41
CA LYS A 126 -2.68 19.92 4.94
C LYS A 126 -3.14 18.54 5.40
N LYS A 127 -2.86 17.49 4.62
CA LYS A 127 -3.29 16.12 4.91
C LYS A 127 -2.50 15.45 6.04
N GLN A 128 -1.22 15.81 6.21
CA GLN A 128 -0.39 15.33 7.32
C GLN A 128 -0.99 15.70 8.68
N LYS A 129 -1.57 16.90 8.82
CA LYS A 129 -2.19 17.36 10.07
C LYS A 129 -3.44 16.58 10.47
N THR A 130 -4.15 16.03 9.49
CA THR A 130 -5.34 15.22 9.74
C THR A 130 -5.01 13.74 9.99
N GLY A 131 -3.72 13.37 9.93
CA GLY A 131 -3.22 12.04 10.26
C GLY A 131 -3.89 10.91 9.46
N ILE A 132 -3.21 10.39 8.44
CA ILE A 132 -3.52 9.02 8.00
C ILE A 132 -2.70 8.11 8.90
N HIS A 133 -3.22 7.79 10.09
CA HIS A 133 -2.92 6.57 10.84
C HIS A 133 -4.16 6.19 11.61
#